data_AF-A0A1Y3BSU9-F1
#
_entry.id   AF-A0A1Y3BSU9-F1
#
_cell.length_a   1.000
_cell.length_b   1.000
_cell.length_c   1.000
_cell.angle_alpha   90.00
_cell.angle_beta   90.00
_cell.angle_gamma   90.00
#
_symmetry.space_group_name_H-M   'P 1'
#
loop_
_entity.id
_entity.type
_entity.pdbx_description
1 polymer ?
#
loop_
_entity_poly.entity_id
_entity_poly.type
_entity_poly.pdbx_seq_one_letter_code
_entity_poly.pdbx_strand_id
1 'polypeptide(L)'
;MQKIRTLKGSFFYDPNDIDKSDSTLTNRLFYSIKDISIGGMCTCNGHSKDCQVPELPITALPKCNCQHNTCGRSCETCCPMFNQKKWQPGTKRDGFPCEECQCYGHADE
;
A
#
# COMPACT_ATOMS: atom_id res chain seq x y z
N MET A 1 -4.39 -15.73 -24.49
CA MET A 1 -3.75 -16.86 -23.77
C MET A 1 -2.78 -16.30 -22.75
N GLN A 2 -2.78 -16.76 -21.50
CA GLN A 2 -1.72 -16.44 -20.54
C GLN A 2 -0.45 -17.22 -20.89
N LYS A 3 0.73 -16.59 -20.78
CA LYS A 3 2.03 -17.17 -21.17
C LYS A 3 2.79 -17.61 -19.93
N ILE A 4 2.70 -18.91 -19.60
CA ILE A 4 3.39 -19.51 -18.45
C ILE A 4 4.90 -19.27 -18.56
N ARG A 5 5.52 -18.84 -17.47
CA ARG A 5 6.97 -18.66 -17.34
C ARG A 5 7.52 -19.63 -16.30
N THR A 6 8.22 -20.67 -16.74
CA THR A 6 8.89 -21.62 -15.84
C THR A 6 10.11 -20.96 -15.19
N LEU A 7 10.19 -20.98 -13.87
CA LEU A 7 11.38 -20.57 -13.13
C LEU A 7 12.25 -21.80 -12.83
N LYS A 8 13.52 -21.76 -13.20
CA LYS A 8 14.49 -22.82 -12.87
C LYS A 8 14.85 -22.75 -11.38
N GLY A 9 14.83 -23.89 -10.68
CA GLY A 9 15.07 -23.98 -9.23
C GLY A 9 16.52 -23.79 -8.78
N SER A 10 17.34 -23.00 -9.48
CA SER A 10 18.80 -22.88 -9.26
C SER A 10 19.21 -22.12 -7.98
N PHE A 11 18.30 -21.94 -7.03
CA PHE A 11 18.50 -21.20 -5.77
C PHE A 11 18.38 -22.08 -4.51
N PHE A 12 18.16 -23.39 -4.65
CA PHE A 12 17.89 -24.31 -3.53
C PHE A 12 19.05 -25.24 -3.14
N TYR A 13 20.24 -25.04 -3.72
CA TYR A 13 21.40 -25.89 -3.44
C TYR A 13 22.22 -25.36 -2.27
N ASP A 14 22.40 -26.19 -1.24
CA ASP A 14 23.46 -25.97 -0.26
C ASP A 14 24.84 -26.03 -1.00
N PRO A 15 25.78 -25.11 -0.72
CA PRO A 15 27.14 -25.17 -1.27
C PRO A 15 27.87 -26.51 -1.03
N ASN A 16 27.46 -27.29 -0.04
CA ASN A 16 28.10 -28.54 0.38
C ASN A 16 27.35 -29.81 -0.08
N ASP A 17 26.20 -29.69 -0.75
CA ASP A 17 25.44 -30.87 -1.18
C ASP A 17 26.20 -31.65 -2.28
N ILE A 18 26.18 -32.97 -2.15
CA ILE A 18 27.03 -33.91 -2.91
C ILE A 18 26.44 -34.15 -4.31
N ASP A 19 25.11 -34.09 -4.46
CA ASP A 19 24.43 -34.36 -5.74
C ASP A 19 24.37 -33.14 -6.68
N LYS A 20 25.55 -32.56 -6.93
CA LYS A 20 25.74 -31.52 -7.97
C LYS A 20 25.99 -32.09 -9.37
N SER A 21 26.09 -33.41 -9.50
CA SER A 21 26.43 -34.08 -10.76
C SER A 21 25.24 -34.77 -11.44
N ASP A 22 24.17 -35.18 -10.74
CA ASP A 22 23.01 -35.75 -11.43
C ASP A 22 22.15 -34.66 -12.10
N SER A 23 22.46 -34.44 -13.37
CA SER A 23 21.65 -33.64 -14.28
C SER A 23 20.18 -34.12 -14.36
N THR A 24 19.87 -35.37 -14.03
CA THR A 24 18.50 -35.91 -14.09
C THR A 24 17.67 -35.61 -12.85
N LEU A 25 18.27 -35.48 -11.66
CA LEU A 25 17.57 -34.97 -10.47
C LEU A 25 17.35 -33.46 -10.58
N THR A 26 18.42 -32.71 -10.88
CA THR A 26 18.39 -31.24 -10.95
C THR A 26 17.44 -30.70 -12.03
N ASN A 27 17.28 -31.38 -13.17
CA ASN A 27 16.29 -31.01 -14.21
C ASN A 27 14.82 -31.28 -13.82
N ARG A 28 14.55 -31.99 -12.71
CA ARG A 28 13.18 -32.27 -12.22
C ARG A 28 12.72 -31.28 -11.14
N LEU A 29 13.60 -30.42 -10.63
CA LEU A 29 13.30 -29.42 -9.60
C LEU A 29 12.94 -28.07 -10.22
N PHE A 30 11.63 -27.83 -10.39
CA PHE A 30 11.10 -26.60 -11.00
C PHE A 30 9.91 -26.03 -10.21
N TYR A 31 9.78 -24.70 -10.24
CA TYR A 31 8.62 -24.00 -9.70
C TYR A 31 7.73 -23.54 -10.85
N SER A 32 6.45 -23.90 -10.78
CA SER A 32 5.42 -23.50 -11.75
C SER A 32 4.37 -22.65 -11.03
N ILE A 33 4.30 -21.38 -11.42
CA ILE A 33 3.33 -20.42 -10.89
C ILE A 33 2.35 -20.10 -12.03
N LYS A 34 1.08 -20.42 -11.83
CA LYS A 34 0.02 -20.20 -12.84
C LYS A 34 -0.50 -18.76 -12.82
N ASP A 35 -0.68 -18.20 -11.62
CA ASP A 35 -1.17 -16.85 -11.36
C ASP A 35 -0.67 -16.39 -9.99
N ILE A 36 -0.57 -15.07 -9.78
CA ILE A 36 -0.41 -14.45 -8.45
C ILE A 36 -1.37 -13.25 -8.41
N SER A 37 -2.42 -13.37 -7.62
CA SER A 37 -3.40 -12.30 -7.39
C SER A 37 -3.26 -11.75 -5.97
N ILE A 38 -2.87 -10.48 -5.84
CA ILE A 38 -2.69 -9.79 -4.55
C ILE A 38 -3.82 -8.77 -4.36
N GLY A 39 -4.76 -9.10 -3.48
CA GLY A 39 -5.83 -8.18 -3.08
C GLY A 39 -5.35 -7.21 -1.99
N GLY A 40 -5.76 -5.94 -2.08
CA GLY A 40 -5.48 -4.90 -1.10
C GLY A 40 -6.40 -3.70 -1.26
N MET A 41 -6.39 -2.80 -0.28
CA MET A 41 -7.15 -1.54 -0.28
C MET A 41 -6.28 -0.39 0.22
N CYS A 42 -6.60 0.85 -0.14
CA CYS A 42 -5.91 2.01 0.44
C CYS A 42 -6.31 2.22 1.91
N THR A 43 -5.31 2.35 2.78
CA THR A 43 -5.52 2.75 4.17
C THR A 43 -5.68 4.27 4.25
N CYS A 44 -6.91 4.76 4.17
CA CYS A 44 -7.25 6.19 4.28
C CYS A 44 -7.78 6.59 5.67
N ASN A 45 -7.46 5.79 6.71
CA ASN A 45 -7.86 5.98 8.10
C ASN A 45 -9.37 6.27 8.34
N GLY A 46 -10.26 5.87 7.43
CA GLY A 46 -11.69 6.16 7.50
C GLY A 46 -12.13 7.55 6.99
N HIS A 47 -11.20 8.39 6.52
CA HIS A 47 -11.48 9.72 5.98
C HIS A 47 -11.48 9.77 4.44
N SER A 48 -11.44 8.63 3.75
CA SER A 48 -11.80 8.54 2.34
C SER A 48 -12.29 7.14 1.98
N LYS A 49 -13.05 7.06 0.89
CA LYS A 49 -13.47 5.82 0.22
C LYS A 49 -12.59 5.50 -0.99
N ASP A 50 -11.89 6.51 -1.51
CA ASP A 50 -11.30 6.50 -2.85
C ASP A 50 -9.83 6.96 -2.83
N CYS A 51 -9.06 6.46 -3.78
CA CYS A 51 -7.61 6.61 -3.82
C CYS A 51 -7.17 6.92 -5.24
N GLN A 52 -6.42 8.01 -5.44
CA GLN A 52 -5.85 8.35 -6.72
C GLN A 52 -4.52 7.59 -6.92
N VAL A 53 -4.46 6.82 -8.00
CA VAL A 53 -3.21 6.25 -8.53
C VAL A 53 -2.69 7.21 -9.59
N PRO A 54 -1.48 7.77 -9.47
CA PRO A 54 -0.92 8.65 -10.49
C PRO A 54 -0.70 7.92 -11.83
N GLU A 55 -0.89 8.61 -12.95
CA GLU A 55 -0.79 8.04 -14.31
C GLU A 55 0.65 7.72 -14.75
N LEU A 56 1.65 8.10 -13.95
CA LEU A 56 3.09 8.02 -14.25
C LEU A 56 3.85 7.29 -13.13
N PRO A 57 5.01 6.68 -13.44
CA PRO A 57 5.12 5.23 -13.44
C PRO A 57 5.47 4.61 -12.09
N ILE A 58 4.90 3.41 -11.84
CA ILE A 58 5.39 2.27 -11.03
C ILE A 58 5.80 2.53 -9.56
N THR A 59 6.64 3.53 -9.26
CA THR A 59 7.08 3.93 -7.92
C THR A 59 6.09 4.88 -7.22
N ALA A 60 5.13 5.44 -7.97
CA ALA A 60 4.12 6.37 -7.46
C ALA A 60 3.08 5.66 -6.55
N LEU A 61 3.40 5.53 -5.27
CA LEU A 61 2.50 4.96 -4.26
C LEU A 61 1.15 5.72 -4.21
N PRO A 62 0.00 5.02 -4.13
CA PRO A 62 -1.33 5.62 -4.28
C PRO A 62 -1.69 6.54 -3.11
N LYS A 63 -2.36 7.67 -3.39
CA LYS A 63 -2.72 8.70 -2.39
C LYS A 63 -4.23 8.73 -2.16
N CYS A 64 -4.65 8.84 -0.90
CA CYS A 64 -6.07 8.99 -0.56
C CYS A 64 -6.64 10.35 -0.96
N ASN A 65 -7.87 10.36 -1.47
CA ASN A 65 -8.64 11.58 -1.71
C ASN A 65 -9.31 12.01 -0.40
N CYS A 66 -8.53 12.57 0.53
CA CYS A 66 -8.96 12.81 1.91
C CYS A 66 -10.16 13.78 2.02
N GLN A 67 -11.07 13.43 2.91
CA GLN A 67 -12.25 14.18 3.30
C GLN A 67 -12.12 14.58 4.79
N HIS A 68 -13.20 15.02 5.43
CA HIS A 68 -13.25 15.25 6.88
C HIS A 68 -12.15 16.23 7.40
N ASN A 69 -11.71 17.17 6.54
CA ASN A 69 -10.62 18.13 6.78
C ASN A 69 -9.27 17.49 7.19
N THR A 70 -9.04 16.26 6.73
CA THR A 70 -7.78 15.54 6.93
C THR A 70 -6.84 15.68 5.74
N CYS A 71 -5.54 15.66 6.03
CA CYS A 71 -4.45 15.84 5.09
C CYS A 71 -3.41 14.71 5.25
N GLY A 72 -2.36 14.77 4.41
CA GLY A 72 -1.32 13.74 4.33
C GLY A 72 -1.47 12.83 3.11
N ARG A 73 -0.96 11.61 3.23
CA ARG A 73 -0.96 10.60 2.16
C ARG A 73 -2.07 9.55 2.33
N SER A 74 -2.35 9.22 3.58
CA SER A 74 -3.26 8.22 4.13
C SER A 74 -4.33 8.86 5.04
N CYS A 75 -4.48 10.19 4.98
CA CYS A 75 -5.36 10.98 5.84
C CYS A 75 -4.97 10.92 7.34
N GLU A 76 -3.67 10.95 7.60
CA GLU A 76 -3.00 10.74 8.89
C GLU A 76 -2.82 12.00 9.76
N THR A 77 -3.14 13.19 9.23
CA THR A 77 -3.17 14.45 10.00
C THR A 77 -4.45 15.22 9.73
N CYS A 78 -4.75 16.23 10.56
CA CYS A 78 -5.59 17.33 10.12
C CYS A 78 -4.87 18.19 9.08
N CYS A 79 -5.60 18.98 8.31
CA CYS A 79 -5.04 20.04 7.46
C CYS A 79 -4.63 21.28 8.30
N PRO A 80 -3.82 22.21 7.75
CA PRO A 80 -3.61 23.55 8.33
C PRO A 80 -4.95 24.23 8.64
N MET A 81 -5.00 25.12 9.63
CA MET A 81 -6.23 25.65 10.25
C MET A 81 -7.24 24.65 10.84
N PHE A 82 -7.18 23.34 10.60
CA PHE A 82 -8.17 22.37 11.12
C PHE A 82 -7.73 21.67 12.42
N ASN A 83 -7.08 22.39 13.33
CA ASN A 83 -6.41 21.83 14.51
C ASN A 83 -7.15 22.10 15.84
N GLN A 84 -8.41 22.55 15.81
CA GLN A 84 -9.21 22.87 17.00
C GLN A 84 -9.49 21.65 17.90
N LYS A 85 -9.39 20.44 17.33
CA LYS A 85 -9.47 19.14 18.02
C LYS A 85 -8.35 18.22 17.51
N LYS A 86 -7.94 17.26 18.35
CA LYS A 86 -6.94 16.24 17.95
C LYS A 86 -7.52 15.31 16.89
N TRP A 87 -6.73 15.03 15.85
CA TRP A 87 -6.99 14.01 14.83
C TRP A 87 -7.33 12.65 15.48
N GLN A 88 -8.34 11.97 14.93
CA GLN A 88 -8.76 10.63 15.30
C GLN A 88 -9.22 9.89 14.04
N PRO A 89 -8.95 8.57 13.89
CA PRO A 89 -9.34 7.82 12.71
C PRO A 89 -10.86 7.63 12.61
N GLY A 90 -11.40 7.80 11.41
CA GLY A 90 -12.80 7.52 11.08
C GLY A 90 -13.21 6.06 11.35
N THR A 91 -14.44 5.88 11.81
CA THR A 91 -15.04 4.60 12.19
C THR A 91 -16.26 4.27 11.32
N LYS A 92 -16.88 3.11 11.54
CA LYS A 92 -18.15 2.74 10.86
C LYS A 92 -19.38 3.57 11.29
N ARG A 93 -19.25 4.47 12.27
CA ARG A 93 -20.37 5.27 12.82
C ARG A 93 -20.13 6.78 12.77
N ASP A 94 -18.89 7.20 12.97
CA ASP A 94 -18.46 8.60 12.99
C ASP A 94 -17.19 8.74 12.16
N GLY A 95 -17.13 9.78 11.32
CA GLY A 95 -15.99 10.10 10.45
C GLY A 95 -14.88 10.91 11.12
N PHE A 96 -15.09 11.38 12.36
CA PHE A 96 -14.17 12.19 13.16
C PHE A 96 -13.47 13.33 12.37
N PRO A 97 -14.24 14.31 11.85
CA PRO A 97 -13.68 15.42 11.12
C PRO A 97 -12.82 16.35 11.98
N CYS A 98 -11.73 16.82 11.38
CA CYS A 98 -10.90 17.87 11.92
C CYS A 98 -11.65 19.22 11.87
N GLU A 99 -11.46 20.05 12.89
CA GLU A 99 -12.30 21.22 13.18
C GLU A 99 -11.48 22.51 13.09
N GLU A 100 -12.07 23.55 12.50
CA GLU A 100 -11.41 24.82 12.18
C GLU A 100 -11.05 25.61 13.45
N CYS A 101 -9.83 26.12 13.50
CA CYS A 101 -9.29 26.93 14.59
C CYS A 101 -10.00 28.28 14.65
N GLN A 102 -10.63 28.61 15.78
CA GLN A 102 -11.24 29.92 15.98
C GLN A 102 -10.19 30.99 16.34
N CYS A 103 -9.49 31.47 15.32
CA CYS A 103 -8.44 32.49 15.44
C CYS A 103 -8.96 33.94 15.42
N TYR A 104 -10.28 34.16 15.29
CA TYR A 104 -10.93 35.49 15.24
C TYR A 104 -10.34 36.50 14.22
N GLY A 105 -9.68 36.02 13.16
CA GLY A 105 -8.98 36.87 12.18
C GLY A 105 -7.65 37.43 12.68
N HIS A 106 -6.98 36.73 13.61
CA HIS A 106 -5.64 37.06 14.11
C HIS A 106 -4.55 36.08 13.69
N ALA A 107 -4.92 34.97 13.05
CA ALA A 107 -4.02 34.00 12.41
C ALA A 107 -4.79 33.21 11.33
N ASP A 108 -4.09 32.83 10.27
CA ASP A 108 -4.64 32.15 9.08
C ASP A 108 -4.07 30.72 8.86
N GLU A 109 -3.22 30.22 9.78
CA GLU A 109 -2.62 28.85 9.77
C GLU A 109 -2.63 28.17 11.15
#